data_AF-A0A1G6GMF6-F1
#
_entry.id   AF-A0A1G6GMF6-F1
#
_cell.length_a   1.000
_cell.length_b   1.000
_cell.length_c   1.000
_cell.angle_alpha   90.00
_cell.angle_beta   90.00
_cell.angle_gamma   90.00
#
_symmetry.space_group_name_H-M   'P 1'
#
loop_
_entity.id
_entity.type
_entity.pdbx_description
1 polymer ?
#
loop_
_entity_poly.entity_id
_entity_poly.type
_entity_poly.pdbx_seq_one_letter_code
_entity_poly.pdbx_strand_id
1 'polypeptide(L)'
;MPKYIAKQSIGHFRPGDEIQGLEEKKLQALLASGAIEEYQELKEPKADGTAARLAELEKENAELKAKVAELEKAKPVVKPKASDKPADEAK
;
A
#
# COMPACT_ATOMS: atom_id res chain seq x y z
N MET A 1 -10.91 30.07 -10.16
CA MET A 1 -9.68 29.74 -10.90
C MET A 1 -9.02 28.59 -10.17
N PRO A 2 -8.62 27.50 -10.85
CA PRO A 2 -7.88 26.42 -10.22
C PRO A 2 -6.57 26.98 -9.66
N LYS A 3 -6.27 26.61 -8.42
CA LYS A 3 -5.03 26.98 -7.75
C LYS A 3 -4.06 25.81 -7.89
N TYR A 4 -2.77 26.10 -8.05
CA TYR A 4 -1.75 25.06 -8.18
C TYR A 4 -0.64 25.33 -7.16
N ILE A 5 -0.10 24.27 -6.55
CA ILE A 5 1.00 24.33 -5.60
C ILE A 5 2.23 23.65 -6.19
N ALA A 6 3.40 24.25 -6.03
CA ALA A 6 4.65 23.62 -6.41
C ALA A 6 4.99 22.46 -5.46
N LYS A 7 5.30 21.28 -5.99
CA LYS A 7 5.84 20.15 -5.20
C LYS A 7 7.36 20.17 -5.10
N GLN A 8 8.00 20.82 -6.06
CA GLN A 8 9.45 20.96 -6.17
C GLN A 8 9.81 22.41 -6.54
N SER A 9 11.09 22.77 -6.50
CA SER A 9 11.52 24.13 -6.86
C SER A 9 11.35 24.36 -8.37
N ILE A 10 10.62 25.41 -8.76
CA ILE A 10 10.37 25.78 -10.16
C ILE A 10 10.70 27.26 -10.34
N GLY A 11 11.90 27.56 -10.85
CA GLY A 11 12.36 28.94 -10.98
C GLY A 11 12.36 29.66 -9.62
N HIS A 12 11.49 30.66 -9.48
CA HIS A 12 11.33 31.43 -8.24
C HIS A 12 10.36 30.78 -7.23
N PHE A 13 9.54 29.83 -7.67
CA PHE A 13 8.58 29.14 -6.81
C PHE A 13 9.26 28.02 -6.03
N ARG A 14 9.10 28.03 -4.71
CA ARG A 14 9.56 26.99 -3.79
C ARG A 14 8.47 25.92 -3.59
N PRO A 15 8.84 24.71 -3.15
CA PRO A 15 7.85 23.71 -2.76
C PRO A 15 6.87 24.28 -1.72
N GLY A 16 5.57 24.15 -1.96
CA GLY A 16 4.50 24.73 -1.15
C GLY A 16 3.99 26.09 -1.63
N ASP A 17 4.70 26.76 -2.55
CA ASP A 17 4.25 28.05 -3.10
C ASP A 17 3.10 27.87 -4.08
N GLU A 18 2.17 28.83 -4.06
CA GLU A 18 1.11 28.93 -5.05
C GLU A 18 1.68 29.42 -6.39
N ILE A 19 1.43 28.63 -7.44
CA ILE A 19 1.80 28.95 -8.79
C ILE A 19 0.73 29.86 -9.38
N GLN A 20 1.11 31.13 -9.61
CA GLN A 20 0.25 32.14 -10.23
C GLN A 20 0.94 32.72 -11.48
N GLY A 21 0.14 33.19 -12.44
CA GLY A 21 0.65 33.87 -13.65
C GLY A 21 1.30 32.97 -14.71
N LEU A 22 1.16 31.64 -14.59
CA LEU A 22 1.57 30.70 -15.65
C LEU A 22 0.42 30.42 -16.62
N GLU A 23 0.76 30.21 -17.90
CA GLU A 23 -0.18 29.75 -18.92
C GLU A 23 -0.65 28.32 -18.65
N GLU A 24 -1.89 28.02 -19.03
CA GLU A 24 -2.52 26.70 -18.86
C GLU A 24 -1.71 25.56 -19.47
N LYS A 25 -1.13 25.76 -20.66
CA LYS A 25 -0.27 24.73 -21.30
C LYS A 25 0.95 24.39 -20.45
N LYS A 26 1.54 25.39 -19.79
CA LYS A 26 2.69 25.19 -18.90
C LYS A 26 2.25 24.55 -17.60
N LEU A 27 1.13 24.99 -17.03
CA LEU A 27 0.54 24.36 -15.84
C LEU A 27 0.25 22.88 -16.09
N GLN A 28 -0.37 22.53 -17.20
CA GLN A 28 -0.69 21.15 -17.54
C GLN A 28 0.56 20.30 -17.78
N ALA A 29 1.59 20.85 -18.42
CA ALA A 29 2.88 20.17 -18.57
C ALA A 29 3.57 19.94 -17.22
N LEU A 30 3.56 20.93 -16.32
CA LEU A 30 4.13 20.82 -14.98
C LEU A 30 3.34 19.86 -14.10
N LEU A 31 2.00 19.83 -14.23
CA LEU A 31 1.12 18.89 -13.55
C LEU A 31 1.36 17.46 -14.04
N ALA A 32 1.45 17.26 -15.35
CA ALA A 32 1.78 15.98 -15.96
C ALA A 32 3.19 15.50 -15.56
N SER A 33 4.13 16.43 -15.38
CA SER A 33 5.48 16.17 -14.87
C SER A 33 5.53 15.94 -13.35
N GLY A 34 4.42 16.15 -12.63
CA GLY A 34 4.37 16.08 -11.16
C GLY A 34 5.17 17.17 -10.44
N ALA A 35 5.54 18.24 -11.15
CA ALA A 35 6.25 19.38 -10.56
C ALA A 35 5.32 20.29 -9.75
N ILE A 36 4.04 20.32 -10.12
CA ILE A 36 2.98 21.03 -9.41
C ILE A 36 1.81 20.08 -9.15
N GLU A 37 0.93 20.47 -8.24
CA GLU A 37 -0.31 19.76 -7.91
C GLU A 37 -1.46 20.77 -7.89
N GLU A 38 -2.64 20.38 -8.38
CA GLU A 38 -3.82 21.21 -8.25
C GLU A 38 -4.21 21.26 -6.78
N TYR A 39 -4.22 22.48 -6.20
CA TYR A 39 -4.73 22.72 -4.87
C TYR A 39 -6.23 22.45 -4.87
N GLN A 40 -6.58 21.22 -4.52
CA GLN A 40 -7.84 20.99 -3.86
C GLN A 40 -7.66 21.53 -2.46
N GLU A 41 -8.42 22.59 -2.10
CA GLU A 41 -8.87 22.74 -0.73
C GLU A 41 -9.21 21.34 -0.25
N LEU A 42 -8.68 20.90 0.90
CA LEU A 42 -9.09 19.67 1.54
C LEU A 42 -10.63 19.66 1.57
N LYS A 43 -11.26 19.13 0.52
CA LYS A 43 -12.49 18.38 0.65
C LYS A 43 -12.02 17.30 1.59
N GLU A 44 -12.46 17.41 2.83
CA GLU A 44 -12.36 16.37 3.85
C GLU A 44 -12.26 15.02 3.14
N PRO A 45 -11.23 14.20 3.46
CA PRO A 45 -10.97 12.97 2.73
C PRO A 45 -12.30 12.26 2.58
N LYS A 46 -12.80 12.18 1.33
CA LYS A 46 -14.11 11.61 1.02
C LYS A 46 -14.24 10.33 1.83
N ALA A 47 -15.08 10.39 2.86
CA ALA A 47 -15.42 9.26 3.69
C ALA A 47 -16.36 8.36 2.88
N ASP A 48 -15.87 7.76 1.79
CA ASP A 48 -16.70 6.94 0.90
C ASP A 48 -15.97 5.72 0.32
N GLY A 49 -14.80 5.35 0.86
CA GLY A 49 -14.13 4.13 0.40
C GLY A 49 -13.14 3.52 1.38
N THR A 50 -12.58 4.31 2.30
CA THR A 50 -11.62 3.81 3.30
C THR A 50 -12.29 2.92 4.34
N ALA A 51 -13.47 3.27 4.85
CA ALA A 51 -14.19 2.41 5.79
C ALA A 51 -14.68 1.09 5.16
N ALA A 52 -15.19 1.15 3.92
CA ALA A 52 -15.60 -0.04 3.19
C ALA A 52 -14.41 -0.96 2.87
N ARG A 53 -13.29 -0.39 2.40
CA ARG A 53 -12.05 -1.14 2.13
C ARG A 53 -11.43 -1.71 3.40
N LEU A 54 -11.50 -1.00 4.53
CA LEU A 54 -11.04 -1.51 5.83
C LEU A 54 -11.89 -2.68 6.31
N ALA A 55 -13.23 -2.59 6.21
CA ALA A 55 -14.13 -3.68 6.58
C ALA A 55 -13.94 -4.93 5.68
N GLU A 56 -13.67 -4.72 4.39
CA GLU A 56 -13.36 -5.82 3.45
C GLU A 56 -12.01 -6.48 3.80
N LEU A 57 -10.97 -5.68 4.07
CA LEU A 57 -9.66 -6.16 4.50
C LEU A 57 -9.70 -6.89 5.85
N GLU A 58 -10.54 -6.45 6.80
CA GLU A 58 -10.72 -7.13 8.08
C GLU A 58 -11.41 -8.49 7.92
N LYS A 59 -12.44 -8.57 7.06
CA LYS A 59 -13.08 -9.85 6.72
C LYS A 59 -12.11 -10.83 6.07
N GLU A 60 -11.36 -10.37 5.06
CA GLU A 60 -10.40 -11.22 4.35
C GLU A 60 -9.28 -11.72 5.29
N ASN A 61 -8.79 -10.86 6.20
CA ASN A 61 -7.80 -11.27 7.20
C ASN A 61 -8.32 -12.32 8.18
N ALA A 62 -9.59 -12.22 8.60
CA ALA A 62 -10.19 -13.23 9.48
C ALA A 62 -10.33 -14.59 8.79
N GLU A 63 -10.74 -14.58 7.52
CA GLU A 63 -10.88 -15.80 6.71
C GLU A 63 -9.52 -16.45 6.43
N LEU A 64 -8.51 -15.65 6.08
CA LEU A 64 -7.14 -16.14 5.88
C LEU A 64 -6.54 -16.70 7.16
N LYS A 65 -6.74 -16.05 8.33
CA LYS A 65 -6.30 -16.59 9.62
C LYS A 65 -6.97 -17.92 9.96
N ALA A 66 -8.27 -18.07 9.67
CA ALA A 66 -8.98 -19.32 9.88
C ALA A 66 -8.44 -20.43 8.97
N LYS A 67 -8.24 -20.14 7.68
CA LYS A 67 -7.64 -21.08 6.71
C LYS A 67 -6.22 -21.47 7.09
N VAL A 68 -5.39 -20.53 7.53
CA VAL A 68 -4.03 -20.83 8.02
C VAL A 68 -4.08 -21.72 9.26
N ALA A 69 -4.94 -21.43 10.23
CA ALA A 69 -5.08 -22.27 11.43
C ALA A 69 -5.62 -23.68 11.10
N GLU A 70 -6.50 -23.80 10.12
CA GLU A 70 -6.99 -25.09 9.65
C GLU A 70 -5.89 -25.86 8.91
N LEU A 71 -5.10 -25.21 8.06
CA LEU A 71 -3.95 -25.81 7.38
C LEU A 71 -2.82 -26.19 8.35
N GLU A 72 -2.60 -25.43 9.43
CA GLU A 72 -1.66 -25.79 10.48
C GLU A 72 -2.14 -27.01 11.28
N LYS A 73 -3.44 -27.12 11.57
CA LYS A 73 -4.03 -28.30 12.22
C LYS A 73 -4.10 -29.50 11.28
N ALA A 74 -4.25 -29.26 9.99
CA ALA A 74 -4.31 -30.26 8.93
C ALA A 74 -2.94 -30.63 8.36
N LYS A 75 -1.83 -30.01 8.83
CA LYS A 75 -0.51 -30.59 8.61
C LYS A 75 -0.54 -31.99 9.23
N PRO A 76 -0.47 -33.06 8.44
CA PRO A 76 -0.29 -34.37 9.03
C PRO A 76 1.05 -34.29 9.75
N VAL A 77 1.04 -34.61 11.04
CA VAL A 77 2.19 -35.21 11.67
C VAL A 77 2.58 -36.37 10.75
N VAL A 78 3.59 -36.16 9.90
CA VAL A 78 4.31 -37.25 9.28
C VAL A 78 4.97 -37.96 10.45
N LYS A 79 4.25 -38.91 11.04
CA LYS A 79 4.85 -40.05 11.72
C LYS A 79 5.45 -40.88 10.59
N PRO A 80 6.75 -41.16 10.63
CA PRO A 80 7.23 -42.49 10.37
C PRO A 80 7.46 -43.14 11.74
N LYS A 81 6.49 -43.95 12.19
CA LYS A 81 6.78 -45.08 13.06
C LYS A 81 6.80 -46.33 12.18
N ALA A 82 7.99 -46.78 11.82
CA ALA A 82 8.38 -48.18 11.60
C ALA A 82 9.88 -48.15 11.26
N SER A 83 10.77 -48.46 12.21
CA SER A 83 11.28 -49.83 12.45
C SER A 83 12.12 -50.33 11.27
N ASP A 84 13.44 -50.25 11.36
CA ASP A 84 14.33 -51.37 11.04
C ASP A 84 15.77 -51.16 11.57
N LYS A 85 16.07 -51.92 12.63
CA LYS A 85 17.33 -52.64 12.93
C LYS A 85 18.62 -51.86 13.33
N PRO A 86 19.62 -52.54 13.95
CA PRO A 86 20.12 -52.22 15.29
C PRO A 86 21.60 -51.80 15.30
N ALA A 87 22.11 -51.56 16.51
CA ALA A 87 23.50 -51.29 16.89
C ALA A 87 24.59 -51.96 16.03
N ASP A 88 25.58 -51.15 15.63
CA ASP A 88 27.04 -51.44 15.55
C ASP A 88 27.71 -50.14 15.05
N GLU A 89 28.90 -49.69 15.43
CA GLU A 89 30.04 -50.32 16.08
C GLU A 89 30.85 -49.17 16.71
N ALA A 90 31.23 -49.30 17.97
CA ALA A 90 32.34 -48.54 18.52
C ALA A 90 33.62 -49.26 18.11
N LYS A 91 34.48 -48.60 17.33
CA LYS A 91 35.90 -48.93 17.28
C LYS A 91 36.76 -47.74 16.91
#